data_AF-A0A3M0ZT96-F1
#
_entry.id   AF-A0A3M0ZT96-F1
#
_cell.length_a   1.000
_cell.length_b   1.000
_cell.length_c   1.000
_cell.angle_alpha   90.00
_cell.angle_beta   90.00
_cell.angle_gamma   90.00
#
_symmetry.space_group_name_H-M   'P 1'
#
loop_
_entity.id
_entity.type
_entity.pdbx_description
1 polymer ?
#
loop_
_entity_poly.entity_id
_entity_poly.type
_entity_poly.pdbx_seq_one_letter_code
_entity_poly.pdbx_strand_id
1 'polypeptide(L)' 'MGRKGPRRLEIRETLGIDSRHRLILLARDGVEHLILIGPAGDRVIESGIRGDAPATSTAPELGS' A
#
# COMPACT_ATOMS: atom_id res chain seq x y z
N MET A 1 29.71 1.27 -15.85
CA MET A 1 28.79 1.81 -14.83
C MET A 1 27.37 1.47 -15.27
N GLY A 2 26.75 0.44 -14.70
CA GLY A 2 25.45 -0.05 -15.17
C GLY A 2 24.34 0.95 -14.84
N ARG A 3 23.68 1.51 -15.86
CA ARG A 3 22.43 2.27 -15.67
C ARG A 3 21.39 1.30 -15.13
N LYS A 4 21.15 1.31 -13.82
CA LYS A 4 19.99 0.67 -13.22
C LYS A 4 18.77 1.41 -13.79
N GLY A 5 18.01 0.75 -14.66
CA GLY A 5 16.79 1.32 -15.24
C GLY A 5 15.79 1.76 -14.16
N PRO A 6 14.72 2.47 -14.54
CA PRO A 6 13.73 2.96 -13.58
C PRO A 6 13.24 1.80 -12.70
N ARG A 7 13.30 1.98 -11.38
CA ARG A 7 12.84 0.98 -10.42
C ARG A 7 11.33 0.91 -10.51
N ARG A 8 10.85 -0.17 -11.13
CA ARG A 8 9.41 -0.42 -11.29
C ARG A 8 8.71 -0.78 -9.98
N LEU A 9 9.48 -1.16 -8.96
CA LEU A 9 9.00 -1.65 -7.67
C LEU A 9 9.62 -0.82 -6.53
N GLU A 10 8.77 -0.40 -5.61
CA GLU A 10 9.13 0.28 -4.37
C GLU A 10 8.26 -0.23 -3.21
N ILE A 11 8.85 -0.36 -2.03
CA ILE A 11 8.11 -0.63 -0.79
C ILE A 11 7.71 0.72 -0.20
N ARG A 12 6.40 0.96 -0.11
CA ARG A 12 5.84 2.18 0.50
C ARG A 12 5.75 2.04 2.01
N GLU A 13 5.22 0.91 2.48
CA GLU A 13 5.01 0.68 3.91
C GLU A 13 5.10 -0.81 4.25
N THR A 14 5.45 -1.12 5.49
CA THR A 14 5.41 -2.46 6.05
C THR A 14 4.82 -2.41 7.46
N LEU A 15 3.78 -3.19 7.68
CA LEU A 15 3.06 -3.28 8.94
C LEU A 15 3.09 -4.73 9.44
N GLY A 16 3.53 -4.96 10.67
CA GLY A 16 3.39 -6.28 11.30
C GLY A 16 1.96 -6.47 11.83
N ILE A 17 1.28 -7.54 11.41
CA ILE A 17 0.00 -7.93 12.02
C ILE A 17 0.27 -8.73 13.29
N ASP A 18 1.17 -9.70 13.21
CA ASP A 18 1.61 -10.52 14.33
C ASP A 18 3.07 -10.94 14.14
N SER A 19 3.55 -11.87 14.97
CA SER A 19 4.94 -12.35 14.95
C SER A 19 5.37 -13.02 13.63
N ARG A 20 4.42 -13.44 12.79
CA ARG A 20 4.66 -14.20 11.56
C ARG A 20 4.02 -13.57 10.32
N HIS A 21 3.04 -12.68 10.50
CA HIS A 21 2.32 -12.02 9.41
C HIS A 21 2.72 -10.56 9.27
N ARG A 22 3.01 -10.16 8.02
CA ARG A 22 3.30 -8.77 7.66
C ARG A 22 2.44 -8.34 6.48
N LEU A 23 1.85 -7.16 6.57
CA LEU A 23 1.30 -6.43 5.45
C LEU A 23 2.39 -5.55 4.84
N ILE A 24 2.47 -5.54 3.52
CA ILE A 24 3.41 -4.72 2.77
C ILE A 24 2.62 -3.97 1.71
N LEU A 25 2.75 -2.64 1.73
CA LEU A 25 2.25 -1.79 0.67
C LEU A 25 3.38 -1.56 -0.34
N LEU A 26 3.16 -1.98 -1.58
CA LEU A 26 4.13 -1.90 -2.68
C LEU A 26 3.61 -0.99 -3.78
N ALA A 27 4.43 -0.06 -4.23
CA ALA A 27 4.18 0.69 -5.46
C ALA A 27 4.84 -0.05 -6.63
N ARG A 28 4.01 -0.55 -7.56
CA ARG A 28 4.42 -1.19 -8.79
C ARG A 28 3.89 -0.41 -9.98
N ASP A 29 4.79 0.05 -10.85
CA ASP A 29 4.40 0.74 -12.09
C ASP A 29 3.44 1.93 -11.85
N GLY A 30 3.53 2.58 -10.68
CA GLY A 30 2.67 3.69 -10.27
C GLY A 30 1.38 3.30 -9.53
N VAL A 31 1.15 2.01 -9.30
CA VAL A 31 -0.04 1.48 -8.61
C VAL A 31 0.34 0.85 -7.29
N GLU A 32 -0.43 1.15 -6.24
CA GLU A 32 -0.21 0.58 -4.91
C GLU A 32 -0.95 -0.76 -4.76
N HIS A 33 -0.23 -1.72 -4.16
CA HIS A 33 -0.67 -3.09 -3.93
C HIS A 33 -0.40 -3.48 -2.48
N LEU A 34 -1.41 -4.01 -1.81
CA LEU A 34 -1.28 -4.51 -0.44
C LEU A 34 -1.10 -6.03 -0.46
N ILE A 35 0.01 -6.50 0.10
CA ILE A 35 0.37 -7.92 0.15
C ILE A 35 0.49 -8.36 1.60
N LEU A 36 -0.16 -9.46 1.94
CA LEU A 36 0.05 -10.19 3.19
C LEU A 36 1.11 -11.26 2.97
N ILE A 37 2.17 -11.22 3.76
CA ILE A 37 3.21 -12.25 3.80
C ILE A 37 3.11 -12.98 5.13
N GLY A 38 2.95 -14.30 5.08
CA GLY A 38 2.89 -15.16 6.25
C GLY A 38 3.47 -16.54 6.00
N PRO A 39 3.47 -17.41 7.03
CA PRO A 39 4.02 -18.76 6.94
C PRO A 39 3.23 -19.69 6.01
N ALA A 40 1.94 -19.37 5.75
CA ALA A 40 1.10 -20.11 4.80
C ALA A 40 1.31 -19.68 3.33
N GLY A 41 2.17 -18.67 3.09
CA GLY A 41 2.45 -18.11 1.78
C GLY A 41 2.23 -16.60 1.71
N ASP A 42 2.55 -16.01 0.56
CA ASP A 42 2.23 -14.63 0.21
C ASP A 42 0.88 -14.54 -0.52
N ARG A 43 0.10 -13.50 -0.22
CA ARG A 43 -1.20 -13.25 -0.85
C ARG A 43 -1.40 -11.76 -1.08
N VAL A 44 -1.77 -11.40 -2.31
CA VAL A 44 -2.24 -10.05 -2.63
C VAL A 44 -3.64 -9.89 -2.02
N ILE A 45 -3.77 -8.97 -1.08
CA ILE A 45 -5.04 -8.63 -0.42
C ILE A 45 -5.81 -7.64 -1.29
N GLU A 46 -5.10 -6.65 -1.86
CA GLU A 46 -5.70 -5.58 -2.65
C GLU A 46 -4.72 -5.07 -3.71
N SER A 47 -5.24 -4.68 -4.88
CA SER A 47 -4.48 -4.13 -6.00
C SER A 47 -5.22 -2.94 -6.59
N GLY A 48 -4.51 -1.88 -6.98
CA GLY A 48 -5.18 -0.72 -7.58
C GLY A 48 -5.58 0.35 -6.57
N ILE A 49 -4.98 0.35 -5.37
CA ILE A 49 -5.19 1.40 -4.38
C ILE A 49 -4.70 2.70 -5.04
N ARG A 50 -5.65 3.59 -5.36
CA ARG A 50 -5.32 4.95 -5.75
C ARG A 50 -5.21 5.69 -4.44
N GLY A 51 -4.01 6.14 -4.08
CA GLY A 51 -3.74 6.86 -2.83
C GLY A 51 -4.88 7.84 -2.54
N ASP A 52 -5.70 7.49 -1.57
CA ASP A 52 -6.84 8.30 -1.15
C ASP A 52 -6.22 9.53 -0.49
N ALA A 53 -6.31 10.68 -1.16
CA ALA A 53 -6.09 11.95 -0.49
C ALA A 53 -6.99 11.92 0.75
N PRO A 54 -6.47 12.25 1.95
CA PRO A 54 -7.19 12.03 3.20
C PRO A 54 -8.59 12.58 3.03
N ALA A 55 -9.59 11.72 3.15
CA ALA A 55 -10.98 12.12 3.09
C ALA A 55 -11.20 13.19 4.15
N THR A 56 -11.05 14.46 3.76
CA THR A 56 -11.54 15.60 4.52
C THR A 56 -13.04 15.40 4.51
N SER A 57 -13.52 14.75 5.56
CA SER A 57 -14.92 14.74 5.93
C SER A 57 -15.26 16.18 6.29
N THR A 58 -15.52 17.00 5.27
CA THR A 58 -16.19 18.28 5.43
C THR A 58 -17.62 17.93 5.85
N ALA A 59 -17.82 17.78 7.16
CA ALA A 59 -19.16 17.73 7.72
C ALA A 59 -19.87 19.03 7.29
N PRO A 60 -21.07 18.96 6.69
CA PRO A 60 -21.82 20.17 6.45
C PRO A 60 -22.23 20.70 7.82
N GLU A 61 -21.63 21.82 8.22
CA GLU A 61 -22.15 22.65 9.29
C GLU A 61 -23.51 23.15 8.83
N LEU A 62 -24.57 22.39 9.16
CA LEU A 62 -25.95 22.82 9.01
C LEU A 62 -26.16 23.97 10.00
N GLY A 63 -25.94 25.18 9.49
CA GLY A 63 -26.23 26.42 10.19
C GLY A 63 -27.64 26.41 10.78
N SER A 64 -27.72 26.81 12.04
CA SER A 64 -28.93 27.34 12.67
C SER A 64 -28.87 28.85 12.69
#